data_AF-A0A819TC92-F1
#
_entry.id   AF-A0A819TC92-F1
#
_cell.length_a   1.000
_cell.length_b   1.000
_cell.length_c   1.000
_cell.angle_alpha   90.00
_cell.angle_beta   90.00
_cell.angle_gamma   90.00
#
_symmetry.space_group_name_H-M   'P 1'
#
loop_
_entity.id
_entity.type
_entity.pdbx_description
1 polymer ?
#
loop_
_entity_poly.entity_id
_entity_poly.type
_entity_poly.pdbx_seq_one_letter_code
_entity_poly.pdbx_strand_id
1 'polypeptide(L)'
;MSDDDMDDNNDFDNDYDDDNEEPDDDDLENQYYHSEVLNEDDPDAALEGFKNVLALEKKLGTKGDWGFKSLEQMVKIYYKKKNVNLMLTHYREL
;
A
#
# COMPACT_ATOMS: atom_id res chain seq x y z
N MET A 1 16.87 14.66 -28.98
CA MET A 1 17.90 14.23 -28.03
C MET A 1 17.30 14.45 -26.65
N SER A 2 17.36 13.41 -25.83
CA SER A 2 16.39 13.03 -24.78
C SER A 2 16.07 14.10 -23.75
N ASP A 3 14.79 14.17 -23.40
CA ASP A 3 14.18 14.99 -22.35
C ASP A 3 13.46 14.01 -21.42
N ASP A 4 14.23 13.21 -20.67
CA ASP A 4 13.69 12.21 -19.75
C ASP A 4 14.76 11.85 -18.70
N ASP A 5 15.06 12.80 -17.83
CA ASP A 5 15.82 12.58 -16.59
C ASP A 5 15.18 13.49 -15.52
N MET A 6 13.89 13.27 -15.25
CA MET A 6 13.27 13.78 -14.03
C MET A 6 13.74 12.86 -12.90
N ASP A 7 14.84 13.29 -12.28
CA ASP A 7 15.27 12.95 -10.93
C ASP A 7 14.06 12.96 -9.99
N ASP A 8 13.52 11.76 -9.71
CA ASP A 8 12.42 11.50 -8.77
C ASP A 8 12.94 11.78 -7.35
N ASN A 9 13.08 13.07 -7.08
CA ASN A 9 13.47 13.61 -5.80
C ASN A 9 12.47 13.14 -4.76
N ASN A 10 13.01 12.32 -3.86
CA ASN A 10 12.50 11.85 -2.59
C ASN A 10 12.08 12.99 -1.64
N ASP A 11 11.18 13.88 -2.06
CA ASP A 11 10.44 14.78 -1.16
C ASP A 11 9.11 14.10 -0.80
N PHE A 12 9.22 12.96 -0.10
CA PHE A 12 8.18 12.57 0.85
C PHE A 12 8.36 13.51 2.05
N ASP A 13 7.95 14.75 1.84
CA ASP A 13 7.81 15.75 2.89
C ASP A 13 6.76 15.19 3.83
N ASN A 14 7.25 14.60 4.91
CA ASN A 14 6.50 13.85 5.89
C ASN A 14 5.75 14.83 6.82
N ASP A 15 5.16 15.88 6.24
CA ASP A 15 4.32 16.90 6.86
C ASP A 15 2.88 16.37 7.02
N TYR A 16 2.75 15.16 7.58
CA TYR A 16 1.54 14.78 8.29
C TYR A 16 1.57 15.42 9.69
N ASP A 17 1.65 16.76 9.73
CA ASP A 17 1.36 17.58 10.91
C ASP A 17 -0.08 18.11 10.77
N ASP A 18 -1.05 17.19 10.74
CA ASP A 18 -2.42 17.50 11.15
C ASP A 18 -2.95 16.38 12.05
N ASP A 19 -2.57 16.48 13.31
CA ASP A 19 -2.86 15.59 14.43
C ASP A 19 -4.39 15.50 14.79
N ASN A 20 -5.32 15.81 13.88
CA ASN A 20 -6.76 15.85 14.17
C ASN A 20 -7.74 15.43 13.04
N GLU A 21 -7.30 14.88 11.91
CA GLU A 21 -8.24 14.31 10.93
C GLU A 21 -8.33 12.78 11.09
N GLU A 22 -9.56 12.28 11.28
CA GLU A 22 -9.81 10.83 11.25
C GLU A 22 -9.53 10.36 9.82
N PRO A 23 -8.76 9.27 9.63
CA PRO A 23 -8.46 8.78 8.29
C PRO A 23 -9.77 8.45 7.57
N ASP A 24 -9.96 8.99 6.38
CA ASP A 24 -11.18 8.79 5.58
C ASP A 24 -10.93 7.80 4.42
N ASP A 25 -11.99 7.43 3.71
CA ASP A 25 -11.94 6.45 2.61
C ASP A 25 -11.05 6.94 1.44
N ASP A 26 -10.91 8.26 1.28
CA ASP A 26 -10.03 8.90 0.29
C ASP A 26 -8.53 8.66 0.59
N ASP A 27 -8.16 8.59 1.88
CA ASP A 27 -6.78 8.29 2.30
C ASP A 27 -6.40 6.84 1.97
N LEU A 28 -7.36 5.92 2.15
CA LEU A 28 -7.20 4.51 1.80
C LEU A 28 -7.02 4.32 0.29
N GLU A 29 -7.80 5.05 -0.51
CA GLU A 29 -7.74 5.02 -1.97
C GLU A 29 -6.40 5.53 -2.50
N ASN A 30 -5.95 6.70 -2.02
CA ASN A 30 -4.67 7.28 -2.43
C ASN A 30 -3.49 6.36 -2.08
N GLN A 31 -3.48 5.82 -0.87
CA GLN A 31 -2.43 4.91 -0.43
C GLN A 31 -2.42 3.60 -1.24
N TYR A 32 -3.61 3.10 -1.60
CA TYR A 32 -3.72 1.91 -2.45
C TYR A 32 -3.13 2.15 -3.85
N TYR A 33 -3.52 3.22 -4.55
CA TYR A 33 -3.01 3.47 -5.91
C TYR A 33 -1.52 3.77 -5.93
N HIS A 34 -1.02 4.50 -4.92
CA HIS A 34 0.42 4.71 -4.76
C HIS A 34 1.17 3.36 -4.64
N SER A 35 0.65 2.45 -3.83
CA SER A 35 1.20 1.09 -3.68
C SER A 35 1.08 0.26 -4.96
N GLU A 36 0.03 0.46 -5.75
CA GLU A 36 -0.19 -0.23 -7.02
C GLU A 36 0.84 0.18 -8.07
N VAL A 37 1.15 1.47 -8.18
CA VAL A 37 2.22 1.99 -9.05
C VAL A 37 3.58 1.45 -8.61
N LEU A 38 3.88 1.51 -7.31
CA LEU A 38 5.13 1.00 -6.75
C LEU A 38 5.32 -0.51 -6.96
N ASN A 39 4.25 -1.29 -7.15
CA ASN A 39 4.36 -2.74 -7.34
C ASN A 39 5.12 -3.12 -8.62
N GLU A 40 5.15 -2.23 -9.62
CA GLU A 40 5.90 -2.46 -10.86
C GLU A 40 7.40 -2.23 -10.69
N ASP A 41 7.78 -1.22 -9.91
CA ASP A 41 9.18 -0.82 -9.67
C ASP A 41 9.79 -1.51 -8.43
N ASP A 42 9.14 -1.40 -7.28
CA ASP A 42 9.58 -1.94 -5.99
C ASP A 42 8.45 -2.72 -5.26
N PRO A 43 8.39 -4.04 -5.45
CA PRO A 43 7.39 -4.89 -4.81
C PRO A 43 7.63 -5.09 -3.29
N ASP A 44 8.74 -4.64 -2.71
CA ASP A 44 8.88 -4.59 -1.24
C ASP A 44 8.26 -3.31 -0.69
N ALA A 45 8.48 -2.16 -1.33
CA ALA A 45 7.86 -0.89 -0.96
C ALA A 45 6.32 -0.95 -1.10
N ALA A 46 5.82 -1.53 -2.19
CA ALA A 46 4.39 -1.74 -2.40
C ALA A 46 3.73 -2.57 -1.28
N LEU A 47 4.44 -3.58 -0.75
CA LEU A 47 3.95 -4.38 0.38
C LEU A 47 3.80 -3.56 1.66
N GLU A 48 4.70 -2.61 1.91
CA GLU A 48 4.58 -1.69 3.05
C GLU A 48 3.38 -0.76 2.88
N GLY A 49 3.19 -0.24 1.67
CA GLY A 49 2.04 0.59 1.33
C GLY A 49 0.70 -0.13 1.55
N PHE A 50 0.55 -1.37 1.08
CA PHE A 50 -0.66 -2.18 1.32
C PHE A 50 -0.88 -2.53 2.80
N LYS A 51 0.19 -2.73 3.59
CA LYS A 51 0.08 -2.92 5.04
C LYS A 51 -0.43 -1.66 5.74
N ASN A 52 -0.05 -0.48 5.25
CA ASN A 52 -0.55 0.78 5.79
C ASN A 52 -2.05 0.95 5.53
N VAL A 53 -2.54 0.63 4.33
CA VAL A 53 -3.99 0.61 4.03
C VAL A 53 -4.74 -0.28 5.04
N LEU A 54 -4.23 -1.47 5.32
CA LEU A 54 -4.82 -2.38 6.31
C LEU A 54 -4.78 -1.84 7.74
N ALA A 55 -3.70 -1.14 8.11
CA ALA A 55 -3.58 -0.53 9.43
C ALA A 55 -4.58 0.62 9.62
N LEU A 56 -4.75 1.46 8.59
CA LEU A 56 -5.72 2.55 8.55
C LEU A 56 -7.15 2.02 8.61
N GLU A 57 -7.48 1.02 7.80
CA GLU A 57 -8.78 0.37 7.83
C GLU A 57 -9.09 -0.27 9.20
N LYS A 58 -8.09 -0.91 9.82
CA LYS A 58 -8.23 -1.44 11.18
C LYS A 58 -8.44 -0.35 12.24
N LYS A 59 -7.87 0.85 12.03
CA LYS A 59 -8.07 2.02 12.90
C LYS A 59 -9.50 2.57 12.77
N LEU A 60 -10.05 2.57 11.56
CA LEU A 60 -11.44 2.88 11.25
C LEU A 60 -12.44 1.87 11.85
N GLY A 61 -11.99 0.63 12.10
CA GLY A 61 -12.81 -0.40 12.73
C GLY A 61 -13.88 -1.00 11.80
N THR A 62 -13.83 -0.65 10.52
CA THR A 62 -14.69 -1.16 9.45
C THR A 62 -13.84 -1.98 8.49
N LYS A 63 -14.32 -3.15 8.06
CA LYS A 63 -13.72 -3.82 6.90
C LYS A 63 -14.21 -3.11 5.64
N GLY A 64 -13.29 -2.64 4.82
CA GLY A 64 -13.53 -1.87 3.61
C GLY A 64 -13.08 -2.61 2.36
N ASP A 65 -13.47 -2.09 1.21
CA ASP A 65 -13.06 -2.64 -0.09
C ASP A 65 -11.55 -2.45 -0.33
N TRP A 66 -10.96 -1.40 0.22
CA TRP A 66 -9.54 -1.06 0.07
C TRP A 66 -8.61 -2.02 0.79
N GLY A 67 -8.92 -2.45 2.01
CA GLY A 67 -8.19 -3.47 2.74
C GLY A 67 -8.28 -4.83 2.04
N PHE A 68 -9.44 -5.19 1.51
CA PHE A 68 -9.60 -6.41 0.70
C PHE A 68 -8.74 -6.38 -0.57
N LYS A 69 -8.80 -5.29 -1.35
CA LYS A 69 -7.96 -5.11 -2.55
C LYS A 69 -6.47 -5.15 -2.20
N SER A 70 -6.08 -4.50 -1.10
CA SER A 70 -4.69 -4.50 -0.62
C SER A 70 -4.20 -5.90 -0.27
N LEU A 71 -5.00 -6.69 0.44
CA LEU A 71 -4.67 -8.09 0.74
C LEU A 71 -4.52 -8.94 -0.52
N GLU A 72 -5.41 -8.76 -1.50
CA GLU A 72 -5.31 -9.47 -2.78
C GLU A 72 -3.99 -9.17 -3.50
N GLN A 73 -3.57 -7.90 -3.53
CA GLN A 73 -2.29 -7.50 -4.12
C GLN A 73 -1.09 -8.04 -3.34
N MET A 74 -1.13 -8.00 -2.02
CA MET A 74 -0.08 -8.60 -1.17
C MET A 74 0.09 -10.09 -1.47
N VAL A 75 -1.02 -10.85 -1.59
CA VAL A 75 -0.99 -12.27 -1.96
C VAL A 75 -0.35 -12.48 -3.33
N LYS A 76 -0.67 -11.64 -4.34
CA LYS A 76 -0.04 -11.70 -5.68
C LYS A 76 1.47 -11.44 -5.60
N ILE A 77 1.91 -10.48 -4.81
CA ILE A 77 3.34 -10.17 -4.61
C ILE A 77 4.05 -11.34 -3.91
N TYR A 78 3.50 -11.87 -2.83
CA TYR A 78 4.08 -13.00 -2.12
C TYR A 78 4.14 -14.26 -2.97
N TYR A 79 3.14 -14.47 -3.85
CA TYR A 79 3.15 -15.53 -4.85
C TYR A 79 4.31 -15.36 -5.85
N LYS A 80 4.50 -14.17 -6.41
CA LYS A 80 5.65 -13.86 -7.28
C LYS A 80 7.00 -14.09 -6.58
N LYS A 81 7.09 -13.73 -5.29
CA LYS A 81 8.29 -13.93 -4.45
C LYS A 81 8.51 -15.38 -3.99
N LYS A 82 7.63 -16.34 -4.36
CA LYS A 82 7.64 -17.74 -3.89
C LYS A 82 7.64 -17.90 -2.37
N ASN A 83 7.21 -16.87 -1.63
CA ASN A 83 7.16 -16.91 -0.17
C ASN A 83 5.78 -17.40 0.29
N VAL A 84 5.59 -18.72 0.17
CA VAL A 84 4.30 -19.40 0.42
C VAL A 84 3.86 -19.26 1.88
N ASN A 85 4.78 -19.12 2.83
CA ASN A 85 4.46 -18.97 4.25
C ASN A 85 3.78 -17.62 4.55
N LEU A 86 4.33 -16.51 4.05
CA LEU A 86 3.71 -15.19 4.21
C LEU A 86 2.40 -15.08 3.42
N MET A 87 2.36 -15.67 2.23
CA MET A 87 1.14 -15.74 1.41
C MET A 87 -0.02 -16.40 2.18
N LEU A 88 0.21 -17.54 2.84
CA LEU A 88 -0.82 -18.26 3.59
C LEU A 88 -1.29 -17.51 4.83
N THR A 89 -0.43 -16.72 5.47
CA THR A 89 -0.83 -15.88 6.61
C THR A 89 -1.81 -14.81 6.16
N HIS A 90 -1.47 -14.05 5.11
CA HIS A 90 -2.34 -12.98 4.61
C HIS A 90 -3.60 -13.53 3.92
N TYR A 91 -3.53 -14.70 3.27
CA TYR A 91 -4.71 -15.39 2.75
C TYR A 91 -5.72 -15.80 3.83
N ARG A 92 -5.29 -16.00 5.08
CA ARG A 92 -6.19 -16.29 6.21
C ARG A 92 -6.82 -15.03 6.82
N GLU A 93 -6.27 -13.85 6.54
CA GLU A 93 -6.79 -12.57 7.05
C GLU A 93 -7.83 -11.93 6.12
N LEU A 94 -7.86 -12.36 4.86
CA LEU A 94 -8.98 -12.19 3.92
C LEU A 94 -10.29 -12.68 4.57
#